data_AF-A0A4Q4VW30-F1
#
_entry.id   AF-A0A4Q4VW30-F1
#
_cell.length_a   1.000
_cell.length_b   1.000
_cell.length_c   1.000
_cell.angle_alpha   90.00
_cell.angle_beta   90.00
_cell.angle_gamma   90.00
#
_symmetry.space_group_name_H-M   'P 1'
#
loop_
_entity.id
_entity.type
_entity.pdbx_description
1 polymer ?
#
loop_
_entity_poly.entity_id
_entity_poly.type
_entity_poly.pdbx_seq_one_letter_code
_entity_poly.pdbx_strand_id
1 'polypeptide(L)'
;MSPYNSDTYKTLVEQVGEESPNSKIIPYPFNVAKEHETLVLIAYSVVQDEVLNAFGRLDVWVCSSGLLGPPSIEATTPDDLQKCFEAHSLAPFFALKYVPAAMAKLTQKGTYLNAAPKTQKYGSIIVISSVASVHGGCWGPCYTMTSHAALGVVKAGVATLKGTGVRINCISPGQIDVGVDLQGFPPASLQKPEVQRTTIGLERAGKTQEVARVAGFLASGFSSYVTGANLIVDGGASLGYLLAIIGSADDEMFVRPSMSSSSLAQFGVIASNDPSAIESTCRDYGLSGAEFKELHERCVAAKSSAYCPYSKFRVGASVISVDGSYFDGGNIENASYPVGTCAERVALGKAVSEGHLKIKAVAVATDISPPASPCGMCRQFIREFCDLKSPIIMFDKNDNYVVLRLEEILPMSFGPEALPPPGSLKS
;
A
#
# COMPACT_ATOMS: atom_id res chain seq x y z
N MET A 1 -34.32 -10.75 -33.62
CA MET A 1 -34.56 -9.49 -32.87
C MET A 1 -33.83 -9.60 -31.56
N SER A 2 -32.82 -8.76 -31.37
CA SER A 2 -31.91 -8.78 -30.22
C SER A 2 -32.66 -8.29 -28.97
N PRO A 3 -32.59 -8.99 -27.82
CA PRO A 3 -33.28 -8.57 -26.58
C PRO A 3 -32.59 -7.41 -25.86
N TYR A 4 -31.63 -6.73 -26.51
CA TYR A 4 -30.72 -5.79 -25.86
C TYR A 4 -31.13 -4.35 -26.14
N ASN A 5 -31.51 -3.63 -25.09
CA ASN A 5 -31.93 -2.23 -25.14
C ASN A 5 -30.72 -1.33 -25.42
N SER A 6 -30.59 -0.85 -26.67
CA SER A 6 -29.51 0.05 -27.10
C SER A 6 -29.51 1.41 -26.39
N ASP A 7 -30.58 1.75 -25.67
CA ASP A 7 -30.71 3.05 -25.01
C ASP A 7 -29.90 3.17 -23.71
N THR A 8 -29.48 2.04 -23.08
CA THR A 8 -28.85 2.04 -21.75
C THR A 8 -27.54 2.83 -21.68
N TYR A 9 -26.78 2.92 -22.78
CA TYR A 9 -25.50 3.63 -22.84
C TYR A 9 -25.53 4.87 -23.72
N LYS A 10 -26.67 5.19 -24.34
CA LYS A 10 -26.77 6.24 -25.35
C LYS A 10 -26.37 7.60 -24.82
N THR A 11 -26.87 7.97 -23.63
CA THR A 11 -26.53 9.22 -22.96
C THR A 11 -25.03 9.33 -22.65
N LEU A 12 -24.39 8.25 -22.23
CA LEU A 12 -22.95 8.25 -21.94
C LEU A 12 -22.12 8.43 -23.22
N VAL A 13 -22.52 7.75 -24.30
CA VAL A 13 -21.86 7.89 -25.61
C VAL A 13 -21.97 9.33 -26.13
N GLU A 14 -23.15 9.94 -26.01
CA GLU A 14 -23.38 11.34 -26.38
C GLU A 14 -22.51 12.29 -25.56
N GLN A 15 -22.51 12.18 -24.23
CA GLN A 15 -21.71 13.02 -23.32
C GLN A 15 -20.20 12.91 -23.61
N VAL A 16 -19.67 11.69 -23.72
CA VAL A 16 -18.24 11.51 -24.00
C VAL A 16 -17.90 11.95 -25.42
N GLY A 17 -18.83 11.83 -26.37
CA GLY A 17 -18.69 12.34 -27.73
C GLY A 17 -18.58 13.87 -27.78
N GLU A 18 -19.35 14.58 -26.96
CA GLU A 18 -19.27 16.04 -26.82
C GLU A 18 -17.94 16.49 -26.18
N GLU A 19 -17.49 15.80 -25.13
CA GLU A 19 -16.23 16.10 -24.45
C GLU A 19 -14.99 15.73 -25.29
N SER A 20 -15.12 14.72 -26.15
CA SER A 20 -14.03 14.17 -26.97
C SER A 20 -14.46 13.99 -28.43
N PRO A 21 -14.66 15.09 -29.19
CA PRO A 21 -15.24 15.04 -30.54
C PRO A 21 -14.38 14.30 -31.58
N ASN A 22 -13.10 14.06 -31.27
CA ASN A 22 -12.17 13.33 -32.12
C ASN A 22 -12.04 11.84 -31.74
N SER A 23 -12.85 11.36 -30.78
CA SER A 23 -12.86 9.97 -30.32
C SER A 23 -14.05 9.22 -30.91
N LYS A 24 -13.79 8.04 -31.49
CA LYS A 24 -14.86 7.11 -31.88
C LYS A 24 -15.24 6.26 -30.69
N ILE A 25 -16.51 6.29 -30.30
CA ILE A 25 -17.04 5.52 -29.18
C ILE A 25 -18.01 4.47 -29.72
N ILE A 26 -17.78 3.22 -29.37
CA ILE A 26 -18.61 2.09 -29.81
C ILE A 26 -19.16 1.40 -28.57
N PRO A 27 -20.44 1.56 -28.23
CA PRO A 27 -21.04 0.83 -27.12
C PRO A 27 -21.22 -0.64 -27.50
N TYR A 28 -20.91 -1.55 -26.58
CA TYR A 28 -21.11 -2.98 -26.78
C TYR A 28 -21.73 -3.60 -25.52
N PRO A 29 -22.88 -4.29 -25.62
CA PRO A 29 -23.46 -4.99 -24.47
C PRO A 29 -22.55 -6.16 -24.09
N PHE A 30 -22.07 -6.17 -22.85
CA PHE A 30 -21.05 -7.13 -22.41
C PHE A 30 -21.48 -7.88 -21.14
N ASN A 31 -21.52 -9.21 -21.19
CA ASN A 31 -21.70 -10.03 -20.00
C ASN A 31 -20.34 -10.53 -19.49
N VAL A 32 -19.91 -9.97 -18.36
CA VAL A 32 -18.63 -10.24 -17.70
C VAL A 32 -18.42 -11.70 -17.30
N ALA A 33 -19.50 -12.45 -17.10
CA ALA A 33 -19.44 -13.86 -16.68
C ALA A 33 -19.22 -14.83 -17.85
N LYS A 34 -19.40 -14.38 -19.10
CA LYS A 34 -19.39 -15.24 -20.28
C LYS A 34 -18.10 -15.09 -21.06
N GLU A 35 -17.36 -16.20 -21.13
CA GLU A 35 -16.13 -16.30 -21.92
C GLU A 35 -16.32 -15.87 -23.38
N HIS A 36 -17.40 -16.35 -24.01
CA HIS A 36 -17.69 -16.06 -25.42
C HIS A 36 -17.85 -14.56 -25.70
N GLU A 37 -18.42 -13.79 -24.78
CA GLU A 37 -18.59 -12.34 -24.95
C GLU A 37 -17.24 -11.62 -25.02
N THR A 38 -16.24 -12.10 -24.28
CA THR A 38 -14.86 -11.58 -24.35
C THR A 38 -14.27 -11.81 -25.74
N LEU A 39 -14.48 -13.00 -26.30
CA LEU A 39 -14.01 -13.35 -27.64
C LEU A 39 -14.70 -12.52 -28.73
N VAL A 40 -16.02 -12.34 -28.64
CA VAL A 40 -16.79 -11.52 -29.57
C VAL A 40 -16.33 -10.07 -29.51
N LEU A 41 -16.16 -9.48 -28.31
CA LEU A 41 -15.68 -8.10 -28.18
C LEU A 41 -14.29 -7.89 -28.82
N ILE A 42 -13.41 -8.89 -28.72
CA ILE A 42 -12.05 -8.80 -29.24
C ILE A 42 -11.98 -8.95 -30.77
N ALA A 43 -12.68 -9.95 -31.34
CA ALA A 43 -12.98 -10.15 -32.78
C ALA A 43 -12.98 -11.63 -33.22
N TYR A 44 -13.81 -12.48 -32.61
CA TYR A 44 -14.03 -13.84 -33.11
C TYR A 44 -15.39 -14.01 -33.83
N SER A 45 -16.05 -12.92 -34.22
CA SER A 45 -17.36 -12.96 -34.89
C SER A 45 -17.42 -12.05 -36.14
N VAL A 46 -18.46 -12.26 -36.96
CA VAL A 46 -18.67 -11.68 -38.31
C VAL A 46 -19.21 -10.23 -38.25
N VAL A 47 -19.15 -9.56 -37.09
CA VAL A 47 -19.72 -8.21 -36.90
C VAL A 47 -18.65 -7.15 -37.13
N GLN A 48 -18.94 -6.17 -38.00
CA GLN A 48 -17.97 -5.15 -38.45
C GLN A 48 -17.57 -4.14 -37.36
N ASP A 49 -18.31 -4.05 -36.25
CA ASP A 49 -18.09 -3.06 -35.18
C ASP A 49 -17.21 -3.56 -34.01
N GLU A 50 -16.64 -4.78 -34.10
CA GLU A 50 -15.75 -5.38 -33.08
C GLU A 50 -14.33 -4.78 -33.11
N VAL A 51 -13.58 -4.83 -32.01
CA VAL A 51 -12.34 -4.03 -31.82
C VAL A 51 -11.30 -4.25 -32.92
N LEU A 52 -10.91 -5.50 -33.22
CA LEU A 52 -9.92 -5.73 -34.28
C LEU A 52 -10.51 -5.52 -35.68
N ASN A 53 -11.81 -5.68 -35.90
CA ASN A 53 -12.44 -5.39 -37.18
C ASN A 53 -12.49 -3.89 -37.45
N ALA A 54 -12.79 -3.08 -36.42
CA ALA A 54 -12.91 -1.63 -36.51
C ALA A 54 -11.55 -0.91 -36.54
N PHE A 55 -10.56 -1.40 -35.78
CA PHE A 55 -9.29 -0.69 -35.57
C PHE A 55 -8.04 -1.50 -35.95
N GLY A 56 -8.16 -2.81 -36.19
CA GLY A 56 -7.02 -3.70 -36.49
C GLY A 56 -6.09 -3.98 -35.30
N ARG A 57 -6.34 -3.38 -34.13
CA ARG A 57 -5.48 -3.46 -32.95
C ARG A 57 -6.25 -3.26 -31.65
N LEU A 58 -5.67 -3.79 -30.58
CA LEU A 58 -6.06 -3.55 -29.19
C LEU A 58 -4.81 -3.18 -28.39
N ASP A 59 -4.88 -2.12 -27.60
CA ASP A 59 -3.73 -1.60 -26.84
C ASP A 59 -3.96 -1.55 -25.33
N VAL A 60 -5.19 -1.25 -24.92
CA VAL A 60 -5.57 -1.10 -23.52
C VAL A 60 -6.86 -1.86 -23.27
N TRP A 61 -6.90 -2.60 -22.17
CA TRP A 61 -8.10 -3.28 -21.70
C TRP A 61 -8.31 -2.95 -20.22
N VAL A 62 -9.51 -2.52 -19.86
CA VAL A 62 -9.85 -2.19 -18.46
C VAL A 62 -11.01 -3.07 -18.00
N CYS A 63 -10.78 -3.88 -16.97
CA CYS A 63 -11.83 -4.58 -16.24
C CYS A 63 -12.32 -3.67 -15.11
N SER A 64 -13.52 -3.11 -15.26
CA SER A 64 -14.17 -2.27 -14.24
C SER A 64 -15.60 -2.75 -14.02
N SER A 65 -15.72 -3.89 -13.34
CA SER A 65 -17.00 -4.48 -12.95
C SER A 65 -16.95 -4.89 -11.48
N GLY A 66 -18.08 -4.78 -10.80
CA GLY A 66 -18.14 -5.05 -9.36
C GLY A 66 -19.57 -5.34 -8.91
N LEU A 67 -19.71 -6.36 -8.06
CA LEU A 67 -20.91 -6.63 -7.28
C LEU A 67 -20.54 -6.67 -5.80
N LEU A 68 -21.25 -5.91 -4.97
CA LEU A 68 -20.95 -5.84 -3.54
C LEU A 68 -21.29 -7.14 -2.80
N GLY A 69 -22.35 -7.83 -3.22
CA GLY A 69 -22.84 -9.02 -2.54
C GLY A 69 -23.45 -8.71 -1.16
N PRO A 70 -23.89 -9.76 -0.43
CA PRO A 70 -24.47 -9.60 0.89
C PRO A 70 -23.47 -9.07 1.93
N PRO A 71 -23.94 -8.32 2.96
CA PRO A 71 -23.06 -7.63 3.91
C PRO A 71 -22.42 -8.54 4.96
N SER A 72 -22.93 -9.76 5.18
CA SER A 72 -22.45 -10.68 6.22
C SER A 72 -22.35 -12.12 5.73
N ILE A 73 -21.63 -12.95 6.49
CA ILE A 73 -21.49 -14.38 6.16
C ILE A 73 -22.83 -15.12 6.24
N GLU A 74 -23.68 -14.77 7.22
CA GLU A 74 -24.99 -15.38 7.45
C GLU A 74 -25.96 -15.07 6.31
N ALA A 75 -25.84 -13.89 5.71
CA ALA A 75 -26.64 -13.46 4.56
C ALA A 75 -26.09 -13.96 3.22
N THR A 76 -24.87 -14.51 3.19
CA THR A 76 -24.22 -14.92 1.94
C THR A 76 -24.65 -16.33 1.54
N THR A 77 -25.32 -16.46 0.39
CA THR A 77 -25.62 -17.77 -0.20
C THR A 77 -24.50 -18.21 -1.17
N PRO A 78 -24.41 -19.51 -1.51
CA PRO A 78 -23.50 -19.98 -2.56
C PRO A 78 -23.71 -19.29 -3.93
N ASP A 79 -24.95 -18.92 -4.25
CA ASP A 79 -25.27 -18.22 -5.50
C ASP A 79 -24.76 -16.77 -5.50
N ASP A 80 -24.88 -16.07 -4.35
CA ASP A 80 -24.29 -14.74 -4.18
C ASP A 80 -22.76 -14.79 -4.33
N LEU A 81 -22.14 -15.83 -3.78
CA LEU A 81 -20.71 -16.07 -3.88
C LEU A 81 -20.26 -16.22 -5.35
N GLN A 82 -20.98 -17.06 -6.08
CA GLN A 82 -20.72 -17.31 -7.49
C GLN A 82 -20.86 -16.01 -8.31
N LYS A 83 -21.93 -15.24 -8.09
CA LYS A 83 -22.15 -13.95 -8.77
C LYS A 83 -21.06 -12.93 -8.50
N CYS A 84 -20.57 -12.81 -7.27
CA CYS A 84 -19.45 -11.91 -6.96
C CYS A 84 -18.14 -12.37 -7.63
N PHE A 85 -17.87 -13.68 -7.69
CA PHE A 85 -16.72 -14.21 -8.41
C PHE A 85 -16.80 -13.89 -9.90
N GLU A 86 -17.98 -14.08 -10.50
CA GLU A 86 -18.26 -13.72 -11.88
C GLU A 86 -18.03 -12.23 -12.14
N ALA A 87 -18.54 -11.38 -11.26
CA ALA A 87 -18.43 -9.93 -11.41
C ALA A 87 -17.00 -9.40 -11.25
N HIS A 88 -16.20 -9.96 -10.34
CA HIS A 88 -14.89 -9.40 -9.99
C HIS A 88 -13.72 -10.09 -10.66
N SER A 89 -13.78 -11.41 -10.83
CA SER A 89 -12.60 -12.24 -11.13
C SER A 89 -12.63 -12.88 -12.50
N LEU A 90 -13.81 -13.23 -13.03
CA LEU A 90 -13.89 -13.87 -14.35
C LEU A 90 -13.52 -12.92 -15.48
N ALA A 91 -13.97 -11.67 -15.46
CA ALA A 91 -13.59 -10.70 -16.49
C ALA A 91 -12.06 -10.48 -16.55
N PRO A 92 -11.35 -10.25 -15.43
CA PRO A 92 -9.88 -10.24 -15.42
C PRO A 92 -9.25 -11.54 -15.93
N PHE A 93 -9.82 -12.70 -15.57
CA PHE A 93 -9.29 -13.99 -15.99
C PHE A 93 -9.43 -14.20 -17.51
N PHE A 94 -10.59 -13.91 -18.07
CA PHE A 94 -10.80 -13.97 -19.52
C PHE A 94 -9.96 -12.93 -20.26
N ALA A 95 -9.80 -11.73 -19.68
CA ALA A 95 -8.89 -10.73 -20.23
C ALA A 95 -7.46 -11.28 -20.29
N LEU A 96 -6.92 -11.82 -19.19
CA LEU A 96 -5.60 -12.43 -19.15
C LEU A 96 -5.45 -13.55 -20.19
N LYS A 97 -6.49 -14.36 -20.39
CA LYS A 97 -6.47 -15.50 -21.32
C LYS A 97 -6.50 -15.08 -22.80
N TYR A 98 -7.32 -14.09 -23.17
CA TYR A 98 -7.66 -13.84 -24.57
C TYR A 98 -7.13 -12.53 -25.15
N VAL A 99 -7.07 -11.48 -24.34
CA VAL A 99 -6.65 -10.15 -24.79
C VAL A 99 -5.19 -10.09 -25.28
N PRO A 100 -4.21 -10.81 -24.70
CA PRO A 100 -2.82 -10.72 -25.16
C PRO A 100 -2.60 -11.09 -26.63
N ALA A 101 -3.37 -12.05 -27.15
CA ALA A 101 -3.28 -12.47 -28.54
C ALA A 101 -3.72 -11.34 -29.50
N ALA A 102 -4.73 -10.56 -29.11
CA ALA A 102 -5.17 -9.38 -29.85
C ALA A 102 -4.18 -8.21 -29.69
N MET A 103 -3.63 -8.01 -28.50
CA MET A 103 -2.60 -7.00 -28.24
C MET A 103 -1.29 -7.27 -28.99
N ALA A 104 -1.01 -8.52 -29.36
CA ALA A 104 0.15 -8.88 -30.16
C ALA A 104 0.02 -8.56 -31.66
N LYS A 105 -1.17 -8.18 -32.15
CA LYS A 105 -1.39 -7.83 -33.56
C LYS A 105 -0.66 -6.53 -33.89
N LEU A 106 0.07 -6.53 -35.01
CA LEU A 106 0.70 -5.35 -35.58
C LEU A 106 -0.22 -4.72 -36.61
N THR A 107 -0.11 -3.41 -36.80
CA THR A 107 -0.99 -2.65 -37.68
C THR A 107 -0.21 -1.56 -38.38
N GLN A 108 -0.49 -1.39 -39.68
CA GLN A 108 -0.04 -0.23 -40.42
C GLN A 108 -0.77 1.02 -39.92
N LYS A 109 -0.28 2.20 -40.31
CA LYS A 109 -0.97 3.46 -39.99
C LYS A 109 -2.34 3.47 -40.68
N GLY A 110 -3.40 3.58 -39.88
CA GLY A 110 -4.77 3.74 -40.38
C GLY A 110 -5.00 5.07 -41.11
N THR A 111 -6.17 5.23 -41.72
CA THR A 111 -6.52 6.40 -42.55
C THR A 111 -7.10 7.58 -41.76
N TYR A 112 -7.38 7.40 -40.47
CA TYR A 112 -7.93 8.45 -39.60
C TYR A 112 -6.84 9.34 -38.99
N LEU A 113 -7.22 10.57 -38.60
CA LEU A 113 -6.31 11.67 -38.25
C LEU A 113 -5.23 11.32 -37.22
N ASN A 114 -5.62 10.60 -36.15
CA ASN A 114 -4.73 10.24 -35.04
C ASN A 114 -4.20 8.80 -35.14
N ALA A 115 -4.31 8.15 -36.30
CA ALA A 115 -3.84 6.79 -36.47
C ALA A 115 -2.31 6.72 -36.32
N ALA A 116 -1.85 5.83 -35.46
CA ALA A 116 -0.44 5.48 -35.31
C ALA A 116 -0.24 4.01 -35.71
N PRO A 117 0.86 3.68 -36.41
CA PRO A 117 1.20 2.28 -36.65
C PRO A 117 1.52 1.56 -35.33
N LYS A 118 1.31 0.25 -35.29
CA LYS A 118 1.79 -0.64 -34.23
C LYS A 118 2.93 -1.49 -34.79
N THR A 119 4.16 -1.03 -34.56
CA THR A 119 5.38 -1.68 -35.08
C THR A 119 5.97 -2.73 -34.13
N GLN A 120 5.49 -2.78 -32.88
CA GLN A 120 5.92 -3.73 -31.87
C GLN A 120 4.74 -4.28 -31.07
N LYS A 121 4.92 -5.47 -30.48
CA LYS A 121 3.91 -6.10 -29.61
C LYS A 121 3.89 -5.37 -28.28
N TYR A 122 2.71 -4.90 -27.86
CA TYR A 122 2.50 -4.33 -26.54
C TYR A 122 1.03 -4.30 -26.16
N GLY A 123 0.77 -4.14 -24.88
CA GLY A 123 -0.54 -3.76 -24.38
C GLY A 123 -0.57 -3.56 -22.87
N SER A 124 -1.69 -3.04 -22.36
CA SER A 124 -1.91 -2.83 -20.93
C SER A 124 -3.28 -3.35 -20.52
N ILE A 125 -3.29 -4.35 -19.63
CA ILE A 125 -4.49 -4.85 -18.97
C ILE A 125 -4.56 -4.20 -17.58
N ILE A 126 -5.68 -3.58 -17.27
CA ILE A 126 -5.92 -2.86 -16.02
C ILE A 126 -7.13 -3.47 -15.35
N VAL A 127 -6.97 -3.89 -14.09
CA VAL A 127 -8.05 -4.44 -13.27
C VAL A 127 -8.39 -3.44 -12.19
N ILE A 128 -9.64 -2.99 -12.15
CA ILE A 128 -10.18 -2.21 -11.03
C ILE A 128 -10.76 -3.19 -10.02
N SER A 129 -10.17 -3.26 -8.84
CA SER A 129 -10.62 -4.08 -7.72
C SER A 129 -11.05 -3.14 -6.58
N SER A 130 -10.54 -3.36 -5.38
CA SER A 130 -10.82 -2.59 -4.16
C SER A 130 -9.67 -2.73 -3.18
N VAL A 131 -9.56 -1.81 -2.21
CA VAL A 131 -8.72 -2.02 -1.02
C VAL A 131 -9.10 -3.29 -0.25
N ALA A 132 -10.32 -3.81 -0.44
CA ALA A 132 -10.72 -5.12 0.07
C ALA A 132 -9.90 -6.30 -0.51
N SER A 133 -9.08 -6.08 -1.55
CA SER A 133 -8.14 -7.08 -2.09
C SER A 133 -6.81 -7.17 -1.32
N VAL A 134 -6.58 -6.28 -0.37
CA VAL A 134 -5.34 -6.21 0.43
C VAL A 134 -5.61 -6.09 1.94
N HIS A 135 -6.80 -5.65 2.33
CA HIS A 135 -7.24 -5.55 3.72
C HIS A 135 -8.59 -6.24 3.93
N GLY A 136 -8.79 -6.79 5.12
CA GLY A 136 -10.15 -7.06 5.63
C GLY A 136 -10.80 -5.76 6.13
N GLY A 137 -12.11 -5.75 6.32
CA GLY A 137 -12.82 -4.57 6.79
C GLY A 137 -14.32 -4.78 6.97
N CYS A 138 -15.08 -3.69 6.91
CA CYS A 138 -16.55 -3.69 7.00
C CYS A 138 -17.26 -4.27 5.77
N TRP A 139 -16.51 -4.81 4.81
CA TRP A 139 -17.05 -5.38 3.59
C TRP A 139 -17.48 -6.82 3.80
N GLY A 140 -18.52 -7.25 3.09
CA GLY A 140 -18.97 -8.64 3.13
C GLY A 140 -17.84 -9.63 2.80
N PRO A 141 -17.80 -10.82 3.42
CA PRO A 141 -16.75 -11.81 3.18
C PRO A 141 -16.62 -12.19 1.71
N CYS A 142 -17.76 -12.28 1.02
CA CYS A 142 -17.84 -12.54 -0.40
C CYS A 142 -17.05 -11.50 -1.22
N TYR A 143 -17.37 -10.21 -1.04
CA TYR A 143 -16.70 -9.10 -1.72
C TYR A 143 -15.19 -9.10 -1.51
N THR A 144 -14.77 -9.32 -0.27
CA THR A 144 -13.35 -9.33 0.12
C THR A 144 -12.62 -10.47 -0.56
N MET A 145 -13.17 -11.68 -0.52
CA MET A 145 -12.57 -12.86 -1.15
C MET A 145 -12.48 -12.69 -2.67
N THR A 146 -13.53 -12.21 -3.33
CA THR A 146 -13.54 -12.07 -4.80
C THR A 146 -12.68 -10.89 -5.26
N SER A 147 -12.49 -9.87 -4.43
CA SER A 147 -11.52 -8.79 -4.67
C SER A 147 -10.07 -9.34 -4.62
N HIS A 148 -9.76 -10.20 -3.65
CA HIS A 148 -8.46 -10.88 -3.59
C HIS A 148 -8.23 -11.78 -4.80
N ALA A 149 -9.26 -12.49 -5.26
CA ALA A 149 -9.17 -13.34 -6.45
C ALA A 149 -8.87 -12.52 -7.71
N ALA A 150 -9.49 -11.35 -7.89
CA ALA A 150 -9.17 -10.43 -8.99
C ALA A 150 -7.70 -9.95 -8.95
N LEU A 151 -7.20 -9.60 -7.76
CA LEU A 151 -5.77 -9.27 -7.58
C LEU A 151 -4.87 -10.48 -7.85
N GLY A 152 -5.30 -11.68 -7.47
CA GLY A 152 -4.62 -12.94 -7.75
C GLY A 152 -4.42 -13.17 -9.24
N VAL A 153 -5.42 -12.87 -10.08
CA VAL A 153 -5.28 -12.92 -11.55
C VAL A 153 -4.17 -12.00 -12.04
N VAL A 154 -4.06 -10.78 -11.50
CA VAL A 154 -2.99 -9.83 -11.85
C VAL A 154 -1.62 -10.38 -11.46
N LYS A 155 -1.48 -10.95 -10.26
CA LYS A 155 -0.21 -11.53 -9.79
C LYS A 155 0.22 -12.73 -10.63
N ALA A 156 -0.70 -13.66 -10.88
CA ALA A 156 -0.43 -14.82 -11.73
C ALA A 156 -0.12 -14.40 -13.18
N GLY A 157 -0.79 -13.35 -13.67
CA GLY A 157 -0.65 -12.85 -15.03
C GLY A 157 0.77 -12.38 -15.38
N VAL A 158 1.57 -11.95 -14.41
CA VAL A 158 2.97 -11.52 -14.66
C VAL A 158 3.79 -12.65 -15.27
N ALA A 159 3.70 -13.86 -14.71
CA ALA A 159 4.42 -15.02 -15.23
C ALA A 159 3.84 -15.45 -16.59
N THR A 160 2.52 -15.45 -16.71
CA THR A 160 1.78 -15.82 -17.95
C THR A 160 2.12 -14.92 -19.13
N LEU A 161 2.35 -13.62 -18.90
CA LEU A 161 2.57 -12.62 -19.94
C LEU A 161 4.05 -12.40 -20.28
N LYS A 162 4.98 -13.15 -19.67
CA LYS A 162 6.41 -13.01 -19.91
C LYS A 162 6.76 -13.10 -21.40
N GLY A 163 7.47 -12.10 -21.92
CA GLY A 163 7.90 -12.05 -23.33
C GLY A 163 6.82 -11.61 -24.32
N THR A 164 5.59 -11.36 -23.89
CA THR A 164 4.50 -10.91 -24.78
C THR A 164 4.54 -9.40 -25.08
N GLY A 165 5.20 -8.62 -24.22
CA GLY A 165 5.15 -7.15 -24.24
C GLY A 165 3.88 -6.57 -23.60
N VAL A 166 2.98 -7.41 -23.07
CA VAL A 166 1.75 -6.99 -22.39
C VAL A 166 1.99 -6.86 -20.89
N ARG A 167 1.51 -5.77 -20.30
CA ARG A 167 1.52 -5.53 -18.86
C ARG A 167 0.14 -5.79 -18.28
N ILE A 168 0.09 -6.21 -17.01
CA ILE A 168 -1.16 -6.35 -16.26
C ILE A 168 -0.99 -5.72 -14.88
N ASN A 169 -1.92 -4.87 -14.46
CA ASN A 169 -1.86 -4.18 -13.17
C ASN A 169 -3.24 -4.06 -12.53
N CYS A 170 -3.25 -3.87 -11.22
CA CYS A 170 -4.45 -3.65 -10.43
C CYS A 170 -4.49 -2.20 -9.91
N ILE A 171 -5.69 -1.64 -9.82
CA ILE A 171 -6.01 -0.45 -9.05
C ILE A 171 -6.97 -0.89 -7.95
N SER A 172 -6.66 -0.52 -6.70
CA SER A 172 -7.49 -0.81 -5.53
C SER A 172 -7.96 0.50 -4.91
N PRO A 173 -9.13 1.00 -5.30
CA PRO A 173 -9.71 2.20 -4.72
C PRO A 173 -10.18 1.96 -3.29
N GLY A 174 -10.10 3.01 -2.47
CA GLY A 174 -10.75 3.10 -1.16
C GLY A 174 -12.19 3.56 -1.29
N GLN A 175 -12.62 4.44 -0.38
CA GLN A 175 -13.92 5.08 -0.50
C GLN A 175 -13.90 6.12 -1.62
N ILE A 176 -14.72 5.89 -2.66
CA ILE A 176 -14.87 6.76 -3.82
C ILE A 176 -16.33 7.22 -3.93
N ASP A 177 -16.53 8.52 -4.11
CA ASP A 177 -17.81 9.07 -4.51
C ASP A 177 -18.06 8.76 -5.99
N VAL A 178 -19.03 7.87 -6.22
CA VAL A 178 -19.45 7.42 -7.55
C VAL A 178 -20.74 8.10 -8.03
N GLY A 179 -21.24 9.10 -7.29
CA GLY A 179 -22.41 9.90 -7.66
C GLY A 179 -23.76 9.18 -7.52
N VAL A 180 -23.79 7.99 -6.91
CA VAL A 180 -25.00 7.20 -6.65
C VAL A 180 -24.95 6.60 -5.24
N ASP A 181 -26.11 6.45 -4.60
CA ASP A 181 -26.21 5.71 -3.35
C ASP A 181 -26.13 4.20 -3.63
N LEU A 182 -25.11 3.55 -3.07
CA LEU A 182 -24.87 2.11 -3.20
C LEU A 182 -25.68 1.31 -2.17
N GLN A 183 -26.84 1.81 -1.76
CA GLN A 183 -27.75 1.21 -0.78
C GLN A 183 -27.06 0.92 0.55
N GLY A 184 -26.33 1.93 1.06
CA GLY A 184 -25.70 1.85 2.38
C GLY A 184 -24.40 1.05 2.44
N PHE A 185 -23.65 0.95 1.32
CA PHE A 185 -22.35 0.27 1.29
C PHE A 185 -21.21 1.14 0.71
N PRO A 186 -20.09 1.32 1.43
CA PRO A 186 -19.87 0.93 2.83
C PRO A 186 -20.95 1.56 3.75
N PRO A 187 -21.19 1.03 4.95
CA PRO A 187 -22.22 1.52 5.87
C PRO A 187 -22.34 3.05 5.87
N ALA A 188 -23.56 3.60 5.76
CA ALA A 188 -23.77 5.06 5.67
C ALA A 188 -23.11 5.83 6.83
N SER A 189 -22.95 5.19 8.00
CA SER A 189 -22.19 5.71 9.13
C SER A 189 -20.72 6.00 8.79
N LEU A 190 -20.07 5.14 8.01
CA LEU A 190 -18.68 5.29 7.55
C LEU A 190 -18.53 6.30 6.41
N GLN A 191 -19.63 6.64 5.73
CA GLN A 191 -19.62 7.60 4.64
C GLN A 191 -19.80 9.05 5.08
N LYS A 192 -20.04 9.31 6.37
CA LYS A 192 -20.25 10.66 6.88
C LYS A 192 -18.98 11.51 6.77
N PRO A 193 -19.05 12.80 6.42
CA PRO A 193 -17.89 13.68 6.35
C PRO A 193 -17.04 13.68 7.62
N GLU A 194 -17.67 13.59 8.79
CA GLU A 194 -16.97 13.56 10.08
C GLU A 194 -16.12 12.30 10.24
N VAL A 195 -16.59 11.15 9.73
CA VAL A 195 -15.85 9.89 9.78
C VAL A 195 -14.75 9.86 8.72
N GLN A 196 -15.00 10.43 7.54
CA GLN A 196 -13.96 10.55 6.50
C GLN A 196 -12.75 11.37 7.00
N ARG A 197 -12.99 12.45 7.76
CA ARG A 197 -11.92 13.28 8.35
C ARG A 197 -11.04 12.53 9.34
N THR A 198 -11.57 11.53 10.04
CA THR A 198 -10.82 10.78 11.06
C THR A 198 -10.20 9.51 10.52
N THR A 199 -10.74 8.94 9.43
CA THR A 199 -10.34 7.62 8.92
C THR A 199 -9.61 7.65 7.58
N ILE A 200 -9.70 8.74 6.82
CA ILE A 200 -9.03 8.90 5.52
C ILE A 200 -7.97 10.00 5.67
N GLY A 201 -6.72 9.72 5.29
CA GLY A 201 -5.62 10.67 5.43
C GLY A 201 -5.77 11.97 4.61
N LEU A 202 -6.52 11.93 3.52
CA LEU A 202 -6.93 13.13 2.75
C LEU A 202 -8.28 13.71 3.21
N GLU A 203 -8.85 13.19 4.29
CA GLU A 203 -10.04 13.69 4.98
C GLU A 203 -11.35 13.71 4.16
N ARG A 204 -11.37 13.02 3.01
CA ARG A 204 -12.53 12.95 2.11
C ARG A 204 -12.54 11.66 1.30
N ALA A 205 -13.71 11.30 0.79
CA ALA A 205 -13.82 10.34 -0.29
C ALA A 205 -13.05 10.79 -1.55
N GLY A 206 -12.49 9.83 -2.27
CA GLY A 206 -11.91 10.06 -3.59
C GLY A 206 -12.98 10.30 -4.64
N LYS A 207 -12.60 10.87 -5.79
CA LYS A 207 -13.48 11.04 -6.96
C LYS A 207 -13.18 9.97 -8.01
N THR A 208 -14.18 9.60 -8.82
CA THR A 208 -13.99 8.67 -9.94
C THR A 208 -12.87 9.10 -10.89
N GLN A 209 -12.70 10.40 -11.12
CA GLN A 209 -11.61 10.93 -11.96
C GLN A 209 -10.21 10.69 -11.36
N GLU A 210 -10.07 10.57 -10.04
CA GLU A 210 -8.79 10.26 -9.40
C GLU A 210 -8.38 8.81 -9.69
N VAL A 211 -9.32 7.87 -9.63
CA VAL A 211 -9.11 6.47 -10.06
C VAL A 211 -8.83 6.41 -11.57
N ALA A 212 -9.60 7.13 -12.39
CA ALA A 212 -9.43 7.15 -13.84
C ALA A 212 -8.06 7.70 -14.28
N ARG A 213 -7.50 8.69 -13.58
CA ARG A 213 -6.14 9.20 -13.85
C ARG A 213 -5.07 8.14 -13.62
N VAL A 214 -5.23 7.29 -12.60
CA VAL A 214 -4.32 6.15 -12.37
C VAL A 214 -4.47 5.10 -13.47
N ALA A 215 -5.70 4.83 -13.92
CA ALA A 215 -5.93 3.99 -15.09
C ALA A 215 -5.27 4.57 -16.35
N GLY A 216 -5.36 5.89 -16.56
CA GLY A 216 -4.66 6.60 -17.64
C GLY A 216 -3.14 6.45 -17.57
N PHE A 217 -2.55 6.60 -16.38
CA PHE A 217 -1.12 6.34 -16.16
C PHE A 217 -0.75 4.90 -16.53
N LEU A 218 -1.52 3.91 -16.06
CA LEU A 218 -1.30 2.50 -16.37
C LEU A 218 -1.55 2.15 -17.85
N ALA A 219 -2.40 2.89 -18.54
CA ALA A 219 -2.65 2.75 -19.98
C ALA A 219 -1.50 3.34 -20.83
N SER A 220 -0.82 4.36 -20.30
CA SER A 220 0.23 5.10 -21.01
C SER A 220 1.61 4.42 -21.03
N GLY A 221 2.53 4.98 -21.82
CA GLY A 221 3.95 4.58 -21.81
C GLY A 221 4.72 4.97 -20.54
N PHE A 222 4.19 5.87 -19.69
CA PHE A 222 4.83 6.23 -18.41
C PHE A 222 4.91 5.07 -17.43
N SER A 223 4.07 4.05 -17.62
CA SER A 223 4.07 2.82 -16.83
C SER A 223 4.73 1.64 -17.55
N SER A 224 5.59 1.91 -18.56
CA SER A 224 6.24 0.87 -19.39
C SER A 224 7.01 -0.20 -18.60
N TYR A 225 7.45 0.11 -17.38
CA TYR A 225 8.13 -0.83 -16.48
C TYR A 225 7.31 -1.24 -15.25
N VAL A 226 5.99 -1.02 -15.29
CA VAL A 226 5.06 -1.36 -14.19
C VAL A 226 4.15 -2.50 -14.65
N THR A 227 4.34 -3.68 -14.07
CA THR A 227 3.48 -4.86 -14.26
C THR A 227 3.40 -5.66 -12.95
N GLY A 228 2.25 -6.28 -12.68
CA GLY A 228 1.97 -6.98 -11.44
C GLY A 228 1.73 -6.06 -10.23
N ALA A 229 1.69 -4.74 -10.43
CA ALA A 229 1.50 -3.79 -9.35
C ALA A 229 0.03 -3.75 -8.90
N ASN A 230 -0.16 -3.44 -7.62
CA ASN A 230 -1.46 -2.98 -7.11
C ASN A 230 -1.30 -1.53 -6.66
N LEU A 231 -1.93 -0.60 -7.37
CA LEU A 231 -1.90 0.82 -7.01
C LEU A 231 -3.10 1.14 -6.13
N ILE A 232 -2.83 1.45 -4.87
CA ILE A 232 -3.84 1.83 -3.89
C ILE A 232 -4.27 3.30 -4.13
N VAL A 233 -5.58 3.54 -4.23
CA VAL A 233 -6.16 4.87 -4.46
C VAL A 233 -7.25 5.13 -3.42
N ASP A 234 -6.83 5.40 -2.19
CA ASP A 234 -7.72 5.41 -1.02
C ASP A 234 -7.55 6.64 -0.13
N GLY A 235 -6.79 7.64 -0.58
CA GLY A 235 -6.48 8.83 0.21
C GLY A 235 -5.75 8.53 1.52
N GLY A 236 -5.02 7.41 1.62
CA GLY A 236 -4.30 7.00 2.83
C GLY A 236 -5.16 6.27 3.86
N ALA A 237 -6.42 5.93 3.54
CA ALA A 237 -7.32 5.24 4.46
C ALA A 237 -6.77 3.88 4.94
N SER A 238 -6.03 3.15 4.11
CA SER A 238 -5.38 1.89 4.49
C SER A 238 -4.29 2.06 5.55
N LEU A 239 -3.69 3.26 5.65
CA LEU A 239 -2.79 3.62 6.75
C LEU A 239 -3.56 4.18 7.96
N GLY A 240 -4.85 4.47 7.79
CA GLY A 240 -5.74 5.12 8.74
C GLY A 240 -5.91 4.39 10.07
N TYR A 241 -5.70 3.06 10.12
CA TYR A 241 -5.62 2.33 11.40
C TYR A 241 -4.45 2.83 12.28
N LEU A 242 -3.36 3.31 11.67
CA LEU A 242 -2.25 3.95 12.39
C LEU A 242 -2.57 5.41 12.75
N LEU A 243 -3.36 6.12 11.94
CA LEU A 243 -3.80 7.50 12.22
C LEU A 243 -4.89 7.58 13.30
N ALA A 244 -5.79 6.60 13.39
CA ALA A 244 -6.77 6.50 14.46
C ALA A 244 -6.10 6.26 15.83
N ILE A 245 -4.95 5.57 15.87
CA ILE A 245 -4.14 5.40 17.08
C ILE A 245 -3.42 6.71 17.45
N ILE A 246 -3.06 7.54 16.46
CA ILE A 246 -2.52 8.89 16.70
C ILE A 246 -3.65 9.88 17.08
N GLY A 247 -4.86 9.65 16.61
CA GLY A 247 -6.06 10.48 16.83
C GLY A 247 -6.90 10.12 18.06
N SER A 248 -6.72 8.93 18.65
CA SER A 248 -7.41 8.54 19.89
C SER A 248 -6.67 8.95 21.16
N ALA A 249 -5.62 9.77 21.04
CA ALA A 249 -4.91 10.32 22.18
C ALA A 249 -5.60 11.56 22.78
N ASP A 250 -6.49 12.24 22.05
CA ASP A 250 -7.13 13.47 22.54
C ASP A 250 -8.56 13.62 22.02
N ASP A 251 -9.53 13.10 22.77
CA ASP A 251 -10.86 13.69 22.88
C ASP A 251 -11.11 13.94 24.37
N GLU A 252 -10.74 15.13 24.85
CA GLU A 252 -11.75 16.19 24.94
C GLU A 252 -11.09 17.55 24.67
N MET A 253 -11.57 18.21 23.62
CA MET A 253 -11.71 19.66 23.61
C MET A 253 -10.40 20.49 23.54
N PHE A 254 -9.61 20.42 22.47
CA PHE A 254 -8.68 21.53 22.16
C PHE A 254 -8.57 21.89 20.67
N VAL A 255 -8.99 23.12 20.40
CA VAL A 255 -8.65 23.94 19.23
C VAL A 255 -7.14 23.87 18.96
N ARG A 256 -6.72 23.46 17.76
CA ARG A 256 -5.33 23.65 17.29
C ARG A 256 -5.18 25.04 16.67
N PRO A 257 -4.35 25.95 17.20
CA PRO A 257 -3.79 27.04 16.41
C PRO A 257 -2.50 26.57 15.72
N SER A 258 -2.24 27.13 14.55
CA SER A 258 -1.03 26.96 13.72
C SER A 258 0.26 26.93 14.55
N MET A 259 1.07 25.88 14.37
CA MET A 259 2.34 25.71 15.09
C MET A 259 3.39 26.73 14.63
N SER A 260 3.81 27.59 15.56
CA SER A 260 5.05 28.35 15.50
C SER A 260 6.22 27.50 16.02
N SER A 261 7.45 28.01 15.88
CA SER A 261 8.75 27.41 16.22
C SER A 261 8.94 26.92 17.66
N SER A 262 7.92 26.94 18.51
CA SER A 262 7.95 26.54 19.93
C SER A 262 7.53 25.09 20.20
N SER A 263 7.06 24.31 19.21
CA SER A 263 6.61 22.92 19.40
C SER A 263 7.74 21.87 19.54
N LEU A 264 9.00 22.25 19.27
CA LEU A 264 10.16 21.36 19.40
C LEU A 264 10.61 21.13 20.86
N ALA A 265 10.15 21.96 21.80
CA ALA A 265 10.52 21.85 23.22
C ALA A 265 9.80 20.70 23.96
N GLN A 266 8.73 20.14 23.40
CA GLN A 266 7.87 19.17 24.11
C GLN A 266 8.46 17.74 24.16
N PHE A 267 9.44 17.41 23.30
CA PHE A 267 10.16 16.13 23.31
C PHE A 267 11.56 16.23 23.94
N GLY A 268 11.90 17.37 24.55
CA GLY A 268 13.10 17.52 25.37
C GLY A 268 14.39 17.06 24.69
N VAL A 269 14.69 17.55 23.48
CA VAL A 269 16.01 17.29 22.85
C VAL A 269 17.10 17.83 23.78
N ILE A 270 17.88 16.92 24.35
CA ILE A 270 18.95 17.23 25.30
C ILE A 270 20.21 17.58 24.51
N ALA A 271 20.82 18.71 24.86
CA ALA A 271 22.09 19.12 24.27
C ALA A 271 23.21 18.13 24.65
N SER A 272 23.88 17.60 23.63
CA SER A 272 24.75 16.42 23.68
C SER A 272 25.93 16.43 24.64
N ASN A 273 26.34 17.61 25.10
CA ASN A 273 27.61 17.80 25.81
C ASN A 273 27.43 18.32 27.24
N ASP A 274 26.21 18.33 27.79
CA ASP A 274 26.01 18.65 29.20
C ASP A 274 26.24 17.39 30.05
N PRO A 275 27.35 17.29 30.81
CA PRO A 275 27.62 16.12 31.64
C PRO A 275 26.53 15.89 32.69
N SER A 276 25.90 16.97 33.19
CA SER A 276 24.80 16.89 34.16
C SER A 276 23.58 16.21 33.56
N ALA A 277 23.26 16.52 32.30
CA ALA A 277 22.12 15.93 31.60
C ALA A 277 22.35 14.45 31.27
N ILE A 278 23.59 14.08 30.88
CA ILE A 278 23.97 12.68 30.66
C ILE A 278 23.90 11.90 31.97
N GLU A 279 24.43 12.44 33.07
CA GLU A 279 24.36 11.81 34.39
C GLU A 279 22.91 11.60 34.85
N SER A 280 22.03 12.59 34.66
CA SER A 280 20.60 12.45 34.95
C SER A 280 19.97 11.35 34.10
N THR A 281 20.21 11.39 32.78
CA THR A 281 19.69 10.39 31.84
C THR A 281 20.13 8.97 32.23
N CYS A 282 21.41 8.79 32.53
CA CYS A 282 21.98 7.52 32.97
C CYS A 282 21.26 7.00 34.23
N ARG A 283 21.02 7.88 35.20
CA ARG A 283 20.29 7.57 36.43
C ARG A 283 18.84 7.16 36.17
N ASP A 284 18.13 7.91 35.33
CA ASP A 284 16.69 7.73 35.06
C ASP A 284 16.39 6.46 34.25
N TYR A 285 17.34 6.04 33.42
CA TYR A 285 17.20 4.91 32.49
C TYR A 285 18.06 3.69 32.85
N GLY A 286 18.79 3.71 33.97
CA GLY A 286 19.54 2.55 34.46
C GLY A 286 20.78 2.21 33.62
N LEU A 287 21.43 3.22 33.07
CA LEU A 287 22.69 3.11 32.33
C LEU A 287 23.83 3.71 33.15
N SER A 288 25.05 3.19 32.97
CA SER A 288 26.26 3.89 33.42
C SER A 288 26.69 4.92 32.38
N GLY A 289 27.44 5.95 32.81
CA GLY A 289 28.00 6.94 31.88
C GLY A 289 28.93 6.32 30.84
N ALA A 290 29.63 5.24 31.20
CA ALA A 290 30.45 4.47 30.27
C ALA A 290 29.60 3.76 29.22
N GLU A 291 28.49 3.13 29.61
CA GLU A 291 27.58 2.46 28.67
C GLU A 291 26.93 3.46 27.71
N PHE A 292 26.50 4.63 28.20
CA PHE A 292 25.92 5.69 27.37
C PHE A 292 26.93 6.18 26.32
N LYS A 293 28.16 6.46 26.76
CA LYS A 293 29.24 6.92 25.88
C LYS A 293 29.57 5.88 24.81
N GLU A 294 29.73 4.62 25.21
CA GLU A 294 30.02 3.52 24.28
C GLU A 294 28.88 3.34 23.26
N LEU A 295 27.61 3.38 23.71
CA LEU A 295 26.45 3.32 22.80
C LEU A 295 26.46 4.46 21.76
N HIS A 296 26.74 5.69 22.21
CA HIS A 296 26.84 6.87 21.33
C HIS A 296 27.93 6.71 20.27
N GLU A 297 29.17 6.44 20.71
CA GLU A 297 30.32 6.33 19.80
C GLU A 297 30.08 5.22 18.76
N ARG A 298 29.54 4.08 19.20
CA ARG A 298 29.28 2.93 18.32
C ARG A 298 28.15 3.17 17.34
N CYS A 299 26.99 3.71 17.77
CA CYS A 299 25.89 3.93 16.83
C CYS A 299 26.22 5.02 15.80
N VAL A 300 27.00 6.04 16.19
CA VAL A 300 27.50 7.06 15.26
C VAL A 300 28.48 6.45 14.25
N ALA A 301 29.43 5.63 14.71
CA ALA A 301 30.37 4.93 13.83
C ALA A 301 29.67 3.96 12.87
N ALA A 302 28.62 3.27 13.34
CA ALA A 302 27.85 2.30 12.56
C ALA A 302 27.19 2.89 11.32
N LYS A 303 26.95 4.22 11.26
CA LYS A 303 26.46 4.90 10.05
C LYS A 303 27.36 4.67 8.84
N SER A 304 28.67 4.47 9.04
CA SER A 304 29.62 4.19 7.96
C SER A 304 29.39 2.83 7.28
N SER A 305 28.72 1.90 7.95
CA SER A 305 28.37 0.57 7.43
C SER A 305 27.06 0.55 6.64
N ALA A 306 26.33 1.66 6.62
CA ALA A 306 25.04 1.76 5.93
C ALA A 306 25.20 1.57 4.41
N TYR A 307 24.42 0.65 3.84
CA TYR A 307 24.26 0.50 2.41
C TYR A 307 22.98 1.21 1.97
N CYS A 308 23.06 2.49 1.62
CA CYS A 308 21.89 3.30 1.26
C CYS A 308 22.04 4.04 -0.09
N PRO A 309 22.19 3.32 -1.23
CA PRO A 309 22.44 3.94 -2.52
C PRO A 309 21.25 4.75 -3.06
N TYR A 310 20.03 4.54 -2.59
CA TYR A 310 18.82 5.19 -3.10
C TYR A 310 18.48 6.46 -2.30
N SER A 311 18.28 6.36 -0.98
CA SER A 311 17.94 7.54 -0.18
C SER A 311 19.13 8.40 0.21
N LYS A 312 20.34 7.80 0.24
CA LYS A 312 21.54 8.38 0.86
C LYS A 312 21.38 8.70 2.35
N PHE A 313 20.31 8.26 2.99
CA PHE A 313 20.04 8.49 4.40
C PHE A 313 20.67 7.39 5.25
N ARG A 314 21.74 7.74 5.97
CA ARG A 314 22.48 6.81 6.83
C ARG A 314 21.88 6.80 8.23
N VAL A 315 21.63 5.60 8.72
CA VAL A 315 21.22 5.30 10.08
C VAL A 315 22.19 4.26 10.63
N GLY A 316 22.69 4.52 11.83
CA GLY A 316 23.52 3.58 12.58
C GLY A 316 22.82 3.24 13.88
N ALA A 317 22.92 1.99 14.31
CA ALA A 317 22.37 1.53 15.58
C ALA A 317 23.41 0.72 16.34
N SER A 318 23.36 0.80 17.66
CA SER A 318 24.11 -0.06 18.57
C SER A 318 23.18 -0.55 19.68
N VAL A 319 23.32 -1.80 20.07
CA VAL A 319 22.56 -2.41 21.17
C VAL A 319 23.53 -3.03 22.17
N ILE A 320 23.17 -2.92 23.45
CA ILE A 320 23.91 -3.54 24.55
C ILE A 320 23.05 -4.66 25.16
N SER A 321 23.61 -5.87 25.25
CA SER A 321 22.98 -7.00 25.92
C SER A 321 23.10 -6.88 27.44
N VAL A 322 22.26 -7.60 28.18
CA VAL A 322 22.31 -7.65 29.65
C VAL A 322 23.63 -8.20 30.20
N ASP A 323 24.41 -8.93 29.39
CA ASP A 323 25.75 -9.40 29.73
C ASP A 323 26.88 -8.40 29.42
N GLY A 324 26.54 -7.22 28.89
CA GLY A 324 27.47 -6.16 28.53
C GLY A 324 28.06 -6.24 27.11
N SER A 325 27.64 -7.21 26.29
CA SER A 325 28.09 -7.33 24.91
C SER A 325 27.40 -6.31 24.00
N TYR A 326 28.13 -5.77 23.01
CA TYR A 326 27.63 -4.74 22.10
C TYR A 326 27.54 -5.24 20.65
N PHE A 327 26.48 -4.83 19.95
CA PHE A 327 26.23 -5.18 18.56
C PHE A 327 25.79 -3.98 17.76
N ASP A 328 26.40 -3.81 16.59
CA ASP A 328 26.23 -2.62 15.76
C ASP A 328 25.58 -2.97 14.42
N GLY A 329 24.87 -2.03 13.83
CA GLY A 329 24.21 -2.21 12.53
C GLY A 329 24.01 -0.89 11.78
N GLY A 330 24.20 -0.93 10.47
CA GLY A 330 23.82 0.14 9.54
C GLY A 330 22.58 -0.26 8.73
N ASN A 331 21.79 0.72 8.28
CA ASN A 331 20.65 0.41 7.41
C ASN A 331 21.11 -0.12 6.04
N ILE A 332 20.36 -1.08 5.51
CA ILE A 332 20.60 -1.75 4.23
C ILE A 332 19.37 -1.55 3.34
N GLU A 333 19.55 -0.80 2.27
CA GLU A 333 18.53 -0.62 1.25
C GLU A 333 18.63 -1.70 0.17
N ASN A 334 17.51 -1.95 -0.49
CA ASN A 334 17.42 -2.87 -1.60
C ASN A 334 16.54 -2.25 -2.69
N ALA A 335 16.84 -2.56 -3.95
CA ALA A 335 16.03 -2.12 -5.09
C ALA A 335 14.54 -2.53 -4.93
N SER A 336 14.29 -3.65 -4.26
CA SER A 336 12.98 -4.04 -3.77
C SER A 336 12.83 -3.57 -2.32
N TYR A 337 12.23 -2.40 -2.13
CA TYR A 337 12.08 -1.77 -0.80
C TYR A 337 11.55 -2.67 0.32
N PRO A 338 10.61 -3.62 0.08
CA PRO A 338 10.12 -4.50 1.15
C PRO A 338 11.18 -5.39 1.79
N VAL A 339 12.30 -5.67 1.11
CA VAL A 339 13.37 -6.54 1.64
C VAL A 339 14.54 -5.75 2.24
N GLY A 340 14.43 -4.42 2.32
CA GLY A 340 15.38 -3.58 3.04
C GLY A 340 15.32 -3.80 4.56
N THR A 341 16.43 -3.53 5.25
CA THR A 341 16.54 -3.72 6.70
C THR A 341 17.09 -2.46 7.38
N CYS A 342 16.41 -1.99 8.41
CA CYS A 342 16.84 -0.82 9.18
C CYS A 342 18.00 -1.18 10.12
N ALA A 343 18.77 -0.17 10.53
CA ALA A 343 19.97 -0.32 11.34
C ALA A 343 19.72 -1.11 12.65
N GLU A 344 18.61 -0.84 13.32
CA GLU A 344 18.23 -1.47 14.60
C GLU A 344 17.99 -2.97 14.43
N ARG A 345 17.33 -3.37 13.33
CA ARG A 345 17.10 -4.78 13.01
C ARG A 345 18.38 -5.50 12.60
N VAL A 346 19.35 -4.80 12.00
CA VAL A 346 20.68 -5.37 11.73
C VAL A 346 21.44 -5.61 13.04
N ALA A 347 21.48 -4.61 13.93
CA ALA A 347 22.17 -4.71 15.22
C ALA A 347 21.56 -5.83 16.10
N LEU A 348 20.22 -5.86 16.24
CA LEU A 348 19.52 -6.88 16.99
C LEU A 348 19.63 -8.26 16.35
N GLY A 349 19.52 -8.35 15.02
CA GLY A 349 19.68 -9.61 14.30
C GLY A 349 21.06 -10.23 14.57
N LYS A 350 22.11 -9.41 14.59
CA LYS A 350 23.46 -9.85 14.97
C LYS A 350 23.51 -10.36 16.41
N ALA A 351 23.05 -9.56 17.37
CA ALA A 351 23.01 -9.94 18.79
C ALA A 351 22.30 -11.29 19.01
N VAL A 352 21.10 -11.43 18.42
CA VAL A 352 20.26 -12.63 18.54
C VAL A 352 20.92 -13.84 17.89
N SER A 353 21.53 -13.67 16.71
CA SER A 353 22.24 -14.75 16.02
C SER A 353 23.47 -15.26 16.79
N GLU A 354 24.05 -14.41 17.63
CA GLU A 354 25.19 -14.74 18.50
C GLU A 354 24.73 -15.22 19.90
N GLY A 355 23.42 -15.37 20.13
CA GLY A 355 22.86 -15.95 21.37
C GLY A 355 22.42 -14.92 22.42
N HIS A 356 22.50 -13.62 22.13
CA HIS A 356 22.14 -12.56 23.05
C HIS A 356 20.66 -12.17 22.90
N LEU A 357 19.79 -12.89 23.62
CA LEU A 357 18.33 -12.76 23.51
C LEU A 357 17.70 -11.73 24.45
N LYS A 358 18.49 -11.11 25.33
CA LYS A 358 18.04 -10.07 26.26
C LYS A 358 18.86 -8.81 26.06
N ILE A 359 18.19 -7.74 25.69
CA ILE A 359 18.80 -6.47 25.31
C ILE A 359 18.44 -5.42 26.36
N LYS A 360 19.48 -4.78 26.90
CA LYS A 360 19.37 -3.78 27.97
C LYS A 360 18.94 -2.42 27.40
N ALA A 361 19.58 -1.96 26.31
CA ALA A 361 19.32 -0.67 25.70
C ALA A 361 19.63 -0.66 24.20
N VAL A 362 19.01 0.29 23.48
CA VAL A 362 19.19 0.51 22.04
C VAL A 362 19.56 1.97 21.81
N ALA A 363 20.59 2.23 21.00
CA ALA A 363 20.98 3.55 20.54
C ALA A 363 20.91 3.63 19.01
N VAL A 364 20.43 4.76 18.49
CA VAL A 364 20.27 5.04 17.06
C VAL A 364 20.82 6.41 16.74
N ALA A 365 21.58 6.54 15.66
CA ALA A 365 22.12 7.79 15.17
C ALA A 365 21.71 8.03 13.72
N THR A 366 21.32 9.27 13.39
CA THR A 366 20.98 9.68 12.03
C THR A 366 21.78 10.91 11.58
N ASP A 367 21.61 11.30 10.32
CA ASP A 367 22.25 12.48 9.71
C ASP A 367 21.34 13.73 9.69
N ILE A 368 20.24 13.72 10.46
CA ILE A 368 19.29 14.84 10.56
C ILE A 368 19.20 15.37 11.98
N SER A 369 18.55 16.52 12.13
CA SER A 369 18.18 17.14 13.42
C SER A 369 16.76 17.70 13.28
N PRO A 370 15.81 17.40 14.20
CA PRO A 370 15.95 16.52 15.38
C PRO A 370 16.24 15.05 15.01
N PRO A 371 16.66 14.20 15.97
CA PRO A 371 17.00 12.82 15.67
C PRO A 371 15.78 12.04 15.15
N ALA A 372 16.02 11.03 14.31
CA ALA A 372 14.93 10.22 13.79
C ALA A 372 14.60 9.08 14.76
N SER A 373 13.30 8.86 14.99
CA SER A 373 12.85 7.70 15.78
C SER A 373 12.91 6.39 14.97
N PRO A 374 13.12 5.23 15.64
CA PRO A 374 13.00 3.94 14.98
C PRO A 374 11.64 3.78 14.29
N CYS A 375 11.59 3.14 13.12
CA CYS A 375 10.34 2.90 12.41
C CYS A 375 9.46 1.87 13.15
N GLY A 376 8.17 1.81 12.83
CA GLY A 376 7.21 0.92 13.52
C GLY A 376 7.64 -0.57 13.53
N MET A 377 8.19 -1.06 12.41
CA MET A 377 8.72 -2.44 12.35
C MET A 377 9.90 -2.65 13.30
N CYS A 378 10.80 -1.66 13.43
CA CYS A 378 11.92 -1.76 14.36
C CYS A 378 11.45 -1.70 15.80
N ARG A 379 10.52 -0.82 16.14
CA ARG A 379 9.93 -0.75 17.49
C ARG A 379 9.33 -2.10 17.88
N GLN A 380 8.57 -2.70 16.98
CA GLN A 380 7.97 -4.02 17.19
C GLN A 380 9.02 -5.14 17.29
N PHE A 381 10.11 -5.05 16.53
CA PHE A 381 11.22 -6.02 16.62
C PHE A 381 12.02 -5.88 17.91
N ILE A 382 12.28 -4.64 18.36
CA ILE A 382 12.90 -4.33 19.65
C ILE A 382 12.07 -4.93 20.80
N ARG A 383 10.74 -4.86 20.70
CA ARG A 383 9.82 -5.40 21.71
C ARG A 383 9.99 -6.88 22.02
N GLU A 384 10.48 -7.68 21.07
CA GLU A 384 10.74 -9.10 21.31
C GLU A 384 11.87 -9.32 22.33
N PHE A 385 12.90 -8.47 22.31
CA PHE A 385 14.17 -8.69 23.04
C PHE A 385 14.44 -7.69 24.16
N CYS A 386 13.67 -6.61 24.23
CA CYS A 386 13.77 -5.56 25.24
C CYS A 386 12.56 -5.52 26.17
N ASP A 387 12.78 -5.11 27.42
CA ASP A 387 11.70 -4.77 28.34
C ASP A 387 11.00 -3.46 27.91
N LEU A 388 9.74 -3.29 28.28
CA LEU A 388 8.97 -2.07 28.03
C LEU A 388 9.66 -0.80 28.56
N LYS A 389 10.44 -0.95 29.63
CA LYS A 389 11.20 0.14 30.27
C LYS A 389 12.59 0.37 29.68
N SER A 390 13.05 -0.49 28.76
CA SER A 390 14.37 -0.37 28.14
C SER A 390 14.50 0.98 27.41
N PRO A 391 15.61 1.70 27.60
CA PRO A 391 15.82 2.98 26.95
C PRO A 391 16.17 2.83 25.47
N ILE A 392 15.59 3.74 24.69
CA ILE A 392 15.86 3.95 23.27
C ILE A 392 16.45 5.35 23.12
N ILE A 393 17.74 5.42 22.85
CA ILE A 393 18.51 6.66 22.74
C ILE A 393 18.62 7.02 21.27
N MET A 394 18.23 8.23 20.89
CA MET A 394 18.21 8.69 19.51
C MET A 394 19.08 9.94 19.37
N PHE A 395 20.19 9.82 18.65
CA PHE A 395 21.19 10.87 18.42
C PHE A 395 21.00 11.52 17.05
N ASP A 396 21.14 12.84 17.01
CA ASP A 396 21.04 13.67 15.83
C ASP A 396 22.42 13.95 15.22
N LYS A 397 22.48 14.69 14.11
CA LYS A 397 23.74 15.02 13.43
C LYS A 397 24.70 15.92 14.23
N ASN A 398 24.22 16.58 15.27
CA ASN A 398 24.98 17.45 16.17
C ASN A 398 25.22 16.77 17.53
N ASP A 399 25.06 15.44 17.58
CA ASP A 399 25.13 14.60 18.78
C ASP A 399 24.02 14.84 19.81
N ASN A 400 23.08 15.77 19.59
CA ASN A 400 21.98 15.99 20.53
C ASN A 400 21.09 14.75 20.56
N TYR A 401 20.50 14.47 21.72
CA TYR A 401 19.79 13.22 21.90
C TYR A 401 18.43 13.36 22.56
N VAL A 402 17.59 12.38 22.28
CA VAL A 402 16.33 12.13 22.97
C VAL A 402 16.37 10.70 23.49
N VAL A 403 15.95 10.48 24.74
CA VAL A 403 15.77 9.14 25.29
C VAL A 403 14.32 8.95 25.67
N LEU A 404 13.74 7.84 25.21
CA LEU A 404 12.40 7.38 25.58
C LEU A 404 12.47 5.89 25.92
N ARG A 405 11.54 5.42 26.75
CA ARG A 405 11.31 3.99 26.97
C ARG A 405 10.62 3.38 25.76
N LEU A 406 10.78 2.08 25.60
CA LEU A 406 10.12 1.36 24.52
C LEU A 406 8.59 1.53 24.56
N GLU A 407 7.98 1.49 25.74
CA GLU A 407 6.53 1.69 25.91
C GLU A 407 6.04 3.07 25.49
N GLU A 408 6.90 4.09 25.56
CA GLU A 408 6.56 5.46 25.16
C GLU A 408 6.55 5.63 23.64
N ILE A 409 7.40 4.87 22.93
CA ILE A 409 7.44 4.89 21.47
C ILE A 409 6.58 3.80 20.82
N LEU A 410 6.15 2.79 21.58
CA LEU A 410 5.28 1.72 21.12
C LEU A 410 4.22 1.38 22.19
N PRO A 411 3.24 2.28 22.41
CA PRO A 411 2.18 2.05 23.37
C PRO A 411 1.34 0.83 22.95
N MET A 412 0.84 0.08 23.95
CA MET A 412 0.03 -1.13 23.75
C MET A 412 0.68 -2.17 22.83
N SER A 413 2.01 -2.29 22.87
CA SER A 413 2.78 -3.20 22.03
C SER A 413 2.33 -4.66 22.18
N PHE A 414 2.27 -5.40 21.07
CA PHE A 414 2.13 -6.85 21.09
C PHE A 414 3.49 -7.50 21.40
N GLY A 415 3.58 -8.33 22.44
CA GLY A 415 4.81 -9.02 22.84
C GLY A 415 4.64 -10.53 22.99
N PRO A 416 5.73 -11.27 23.31
CA PRO A 416 5.68 -12.71 23.52
C PRO A 416 4.61 -13.14 24.54
N GLU A 417 4.34 -12.32 25.54
CA GLU A 417 3.32 -12.55 26.57
C GLU A 417 1.87 -12.49 26.05
N ALA A 418 1.65 -11.89 24.87
CA ALA A 418 0.34 -11.83 24.24
C ALA A 418 0.01 -13.10 23.44
N LEU A 419 1.00 -13.97 23.19
CA LEU A 419 0.78 -15.24 22.51
C LEU A 419 0.26 -16.30 23.49
N PRO A 420 -0.81 -17.04 23.15
CA PRO A 420 -1.27 -18.14 23.95
C PRO A 420 -0.23 -19.29 23.94
N PRO A 421 -0.16 -20.12 25.00
CA PRO A 421 0.73 -21.27 25.04
C PRO A 421 0.55 -22.18 23.81
N PRO A 422 1.63 -22.79 23.28
CA PRO A 422 1.51 -23.76 22.20
C PRO A 422 0.50 -24.86 22.54
N GLY A 423 -0.54 -25.00 21.71
CA GLY A 423 -1.60 -26.01 21.89
C GLY A 423 -2.82 -25.58 22.72
N SER A 424 -2.87 -24.36 23.26
CA SER A 424 -4.06 -23.88 23.98
C SER A 424 -5.15 -23.31 23.08
N LEU A 425 -4.86 -23.05 21.81
CA LEU A 425 -5.86 -22.70 20.80
C LEU A 425 -6.45 -23.99 20.24
N LYS A 426 -7.71 -24.27 20.60
CA LYS A 426 -8.48 -25.35 19.96
C LYS A 426 -8.75 -24.96 18.51
N SER A 427 -8.42 -25.87 17.59
CA SER A 427 -8.65 -25.76 16.14
C SER A 427 -10.11 -25.53 15.79
#